data_AF-A0A131YJE2-F1
#
_entry.id   AF-A0A131YJE2-F1
#
_cell.length_a   1.000
_cell.length_b   1.000
_cell.length_c   1.000
_cell.angle_alpha   90.00
_cell.angle_beta   90.00
_cell.angle_gamma   90.00
#
_symmetry.space_group_name_H-M   'P 1'
#
loop_
_entity.id
_entity.type
_entity.pdbx_description
1 polymer ?
#
loop_
_entity_poly.entity_id
_entity_poly.type
_entity_poly.pdbx_seq_one_letter_code
_entity_poly.pdbx_strand_id
1 'polypeptide(L)'
;MTACFAPPQVSQCDRRLGCIYPGGCYCRPRLGLGARYEPGYHYNPRIRQCVPGGEQHNCNGFRTARECTQRCVLIRWWPSPRVLSTGDINYV
;
A
#
# COMPACT_ATOMS: atom_id res chain seq x y z
N MET A 1 21.86 -10.73 -4.37
CA MET A 1 21.04 -11.13 -3.21
C MET A 1 19.81 -10.23 -3.20
N THR A 2 18.65 -10.74 -3.62
CA THR A 2 17.42 -9.95 -3.65
C THR A 2 16.87 -9.89 -2.22
N ALA A 3 16.90 -8.71 -1.60
CA ALA A 3 16.28 -8.53 -0.29
C ALA A 3 14.77 -8.74 -0.43
N CYS A 4 14.24 -9.78 0.21
CA CYS A 4 12.80 -9.88 0.44
C CYS A 4 12.41 -8.71 1.34
N PHE A 5 11.56 -7.79 0.85
CA PHE A 5 10.95 -6.79 1.71
C PHE A 5 10.24 -7.52 2.85
N ALA A 6 10.77 -7.45 4.06
CA ALA A 6 10.09 -7.95 5.23
C ALA A 6 8.73 -7.23 5.33
N PRO A 7 7.61 -7.94 5.57
CA PRO A 7 6.33 -7.28 5.72
C PRO A 7 6.39 -6.27 6.89
N PRO A 8 5.75 -5.10 6.75
CA PRO A 8 5.76 -4.10 7.81
C PRO A 8 5.21 -4.67 9.13
N GLN A 9 5.83 -4.24 10.24
CA GLN A 9 5.41 -4.61 11.60
C GLN A 9 4.01 -4.07 11.88
N VAL A 10 3.23 -4.71 12.77
CA VAL A 10 1.85 -4.30 13.09
C VAL A 10 1.77 -2.84 13.56
N SER A 11 2.74 -2.39 14.36
CA SER A 11 2.83 -1.00 14.83
C SER A 11 3.02 0.02 13.71
N GLN A 12 3.66 -0.36 12.60
CA GLN A 12 3.84 0.50 11.42
C GLN A 12 2.58 0.56 10.54
N CYS A 13 1.61 -0.31 10.82
CA CYS A 13 0.34 -0.41 10.11
C CYS A 13 -0.83 0.18 10.88
N ASP A 14 -0.60 0.71 12.09
CA ASP A 14 -1.63 1.36 12.89
C ASP A 14 -1.79 2.83 12.50
N ARG A 15 -2.94 3.15 11.90
CA ARG A 15 -3.34 4.50 11.50
C ARG A 15 -3.33 5.49 12.66
N ARG A 16 -3.50 5.04 13.91
CA ARG A 16 -3.44 5.90 15.11
C ARG A 16 -2.03 6.40 15.40
N LEU A 17 -1.01 5.69 14.91
CA LEU A 17 0.41 6.07 15.03
C LEU A 17 0.92 6.84 13.79
N GLY A 18 0.07 6.99 12.76
CA GLY A 18 0.39 7.63 11.49
C GLY A 18 0.73 6.63 10.38
N CYS A 19 0.32 6.95 9.15
CA CYS A 19 0.54 6.09 7.99
C CYS A 19 1.52 6.73 6.99
N ILE A 20 2.57 6.00 6.63
CA ILE A 20 3.54 6.40 5.60
C ILE A 20 3.22 5.65 4.31
N TYR A 21 2.99 6.38 3.20
CA TYR A 21 2.69 5.80 1.90
C TYR A 21 3.89 5.95 0.95
N PRO A 22 4.18 4.97 0.07
CA PRO A 22 3.33 3.80 -0.25
C PRO A 22 3.49 2.61 0.72
N GLY A 23 4.36 2.66 1.74
CA GLY A 23 4.60 1.55 2.67
C GLY A 23 3.33 0.96 3.31
N GLY A 24 2.40 1.82 3.73
CA GLY A 24 1.11 1.43 4.32
C GLY A 24 0.20 0.63 3.38
N CYS A 25 0.36 0.75 2.05
CA CYS A 25 -0.40 -0.04 1.08
C CYS A 25 -0.07 -1.54 1.16
N TYR A 26 1.09 -1.89 1.72
CA TYR A 26 1.57 -3.27 1.83
C TYR A 26 1.28 -3.90 3.20
N CYS A 27 0.63 -3.17 4.11
CA CYS A 27 0.13 -3.73 5.35
C CYS A 27 -0.90 -4.83 5.07
N ARG A 28 -0.86 -5.91 5.85
CA ARG A 28 -1.90 -6.96 5.76
C ARG A 28 -3.24 -6.31 6.08
N PRO A 29 -4.29 -6.52 5.26
CA PRO A 29 -5.57 -5.82 5.45
C PRO A 29 -6.34 -6.25 6.69
N ARG A 30 -5.97 -7.39 7.29
CA ARG A 30 -6.56 -7.92 8.53
C ARG A 30 -5.50 -7.97 9.63
N LEU A 31 -5.37 -6.81 10.27
CA LEU A 31 -4.65 -6.44 11.50
C LEU A 31 -5.19 -7.03 12.81
N GLY A 32 -6.53 -7.06 12.89
CA GLY A 32 -7.23 -6.81 14.15
C GLY A 32 -7.19 -5.33 14.59
N LEU A 33 -6.88 -4.40 13.69
CA LEU A 33 -6.76 -2.97 13.98
C LEU A 33 -8.11 -2.26 13.84
N GLY A 34 -9.06 -2.66 14.69
CA GLY A 34 -10.41 -2.09 14.76
C GLY A 34 -11.44 -2.81 13.88
N ALA A 35 -12.64 -2.22 13.82
CA ALA A 35 -13.75 -2.77 13.04
C ALA A 35 -13.50 -2.67 11.53
N ARG A 36 -14.17 -3.54 10.76
CA ARG A 36 -14.22 -3.38 9.31
C ARG A 36 -15.15 -2.24 8.92
N TYR A 37 -14.73 -1.47 7.93
CA TYR A 37 -15.62 -0.53 7.27
C TYR A 37 -16.64 -1.27 6.39
N GLU A 38 -17.86 -0.74 6.38
CA GLU A 38 -18.95 -1.04 5.44
C GLU A 38 -19.41 0.31 4.84
N PRO A 39 -18.99 0.69 3.61
CA PRO A 39 -18.03 0.02 2.74
C PRO A 39 -16.57 0.38 3.08
N GLY A 40 -15.72 -0.64 3.22
CA GLY A 40 -14.26 -0.50 3.34
C GLY A 40 -13.53 -0.90 2.08
N TYR A 41 -12.30 -0.41 1.91
CA TYR A 41 -11.42 -0.83 0.81
C TYR A 41 -9.98 -1.04 1.30
N HIS A 42 -9.24 -1.94 0.64
CA HIS A 42 -7.81 -2.13 0.87
C HIS A 42 -7.10 -2.41 -0.45
N TYR A 43 -5.81 -2.09 -0.51
CA TYR A 43 -4.98 -2.39 -1.67
C TYR A 43 -4.53 -3.85 -1.64
N ASN A 44 -4.72 -4.53 -2.76
CA ASN A 44 -4.21 -5.87 -3.00
C ASN A 44 -3.03 -5.81 -3.99
N PRO A 45 -1.77 -5.95 -3.53
CA PRO A 45 -0.60 -5.85 -4.39
C PRO A 45 -0.49 -6.95 -5.44
N ARG A 46 -1.18 -8.10 -5.26
CA ARG A 46 -1.13 -9.22 -6.22
C ARG A 46 -1.83 -8.88 -7.53
N ILE A 47 -2.97 -8.20 -7.44
CA ILE A 47 -3.77 -7.77 -8.59
C ILE A 47 -3.64 -6.26 -8.88
N ARG A 48 -2.88 -5.54 -8.04
CA ARG A 48 -2.64 -4.09 -8.11
C ARG A 48 -3.92 -3.26 -8.11
N GLN A 49 -4.91 -3.66 -7.31
CA GLN A 49 -6.22 -3.02 -7.25
C GLN A 49 -6.69 -2.84 -5.82
N CYS A 50 -7.60 -1.87 -5.65
CA CYS A 50 -8.33 -1.67 -4.41
C CYS A 50 -9.59 -2.52 -4.42
N VAL A 51 -9.72 -3.40 -3.42
CA VAL A 51 -10.84 -4.34 -3.31
C VAL A 51 -11.64 -4.09 -2.02
N PRO A 52 -12.92 -4.49 -1.95
CA PRO A 52 -13.74 -4.32 -0.77
C PRO A 52 -13.16 -4.96 0.50
N GLY A 53 -13.50 -4.36 1.65
CA GLY A 53 -13.02 -4.69 2.98
C GLY A 53 -11.82 -3.84 3.41
N GLY A 54 -11.60 -3.70 4.70
CA GLY A 54 -10.51 -2.91 5.29
C GLY A 54 -10.84 -2.55 6.72
N GLU A 55 -9.83 -2.48 7.59
CA GLU A 55 -10.01 -2.19 9.01
C GLU A 55 -9.76 -0.70 9.31
N GLN A 56 -10.55 -0.15 10.22
CA GLN A 56 -10.60 1.28 10.53
C GLN A 56 -9.24 1.89 10.92
N HIS A 57 -8.46 1.17 11.71
CA HIS A 57 -7.14 1.63 12.16
C HIS A 57 -6.00 1.00 11.39
N ASN A 58 -6.27 0.34 10.27
CA ASN A 58 -5.21 -0.19 9.42
C ASN A 58 -4.79 0.85 8.37
N CYS A 59 -3.49 1.02 8.15
CA CYS A 59 -2.97 1.88 7.09
C CYS A 59 -3.30 1.38 5.68
N ASN A 60 -3.59 0.08 5.51
CA ASN A 60 -4.17 -0.46 4.29
C ASN A 60 -5.71 -0.56 4.36
N GLY A 61 -6.37 0.11 5.30
CA GLY A 61 -7.82 0.21 5.36
C GLY A 61 -8.26 1.63 4.96
N PHE A 62 -9.11 1.76 3.94
CA PHE A 62 -9.61 3.02 3.40
C PHE A 62 -11.13 3.07 3.46
N ARG A 63 -11.70 4.27 3.60
CA ARG A 63 -13.15 4.46 3.64
C ARG A 63 -13.79 4.43 2.25
N THR A 64 -13.02 4.72 1.21
CA THR A 64 -13.51 4.76 -0.17
C THR A 64 -12.52 4.15 -1.14
N ALA A 65 -13.02 3.58 -2.24
CA ALA A 65 -12.19 3.06 -3.33
C ALA A 65 -11.29 4.15 -3.91
N ARG A 66 -11.81 5.39 -4.02
CA ARG A 66 -11.06 6.54 -4.54
C ARG A 66 -9.84 6.87 -3.68
N GLU A 67 -9.99 6.93 -2.36
CA GLU A 67 -8.88 7.18 -1.43
C GLU A 67 -7.80 6.11 -1.57
N CYS A 68 -8.21 4.83 -1.61
CA CYS A 68 -7.29 3.71 -1.80
C CYS A 68 -6.52 3.83 -3.13
N THR A 69 -7.23 4.07 -4.24
CA THR A 69 -6.64 4.17 -5.57
C THR A 69 -5.64 5.33 -5.66
N GLN A 70 -5.99 6.49 -5.10
CA GLN A 70 -5.11 7.66 -5.08
C GLN A 70 -3.81 7.40 -4.31
N ARG A 71 -3.87 6.67 -3.19
CA ARG A 71 -2.71 6.41 -2.32
C ARG A 71 -1.88 5.19 -2.74
N CYS A 72 -2.47 4.19 -3.37
CA CYS A 72 -1.82 2.90 -3.58
C CYS A 72 -1.72 2.43 -5.03
N VAL A 73 -2.51 3.00 -5.95
CA VAL A 73 -2.51 2.61 -7.37
C VAL A 73 -1.91 3.70 -8.25
N LEU A 74 -2.28 4.96 -8.02
CA LEU A 74 -1.87 6.10 -8.86
C LEU A 74 -0.52 6.70 -8.47
N ILE A 75 0.00 6.39 -7.27
CA ILE A 75 1.35 6.79 -6.90
C ILE A 75 2.32 6.04 -7.82
N ARG A 76 3.05 6.78 -8.67
CA ARG A 76 3.97 6.32 -9.73
C ARG A 76 5.23 5.57 -9.25
N TRP A 77 5.13 4.74 -8.21
CA TRP A 77 6.19 3.82 -7.81
C TRP A 77 5.82 2.39 -8.21
N TRP A 78 5.63 2.19 -9.51
CA TRP A 78 5.85 0.89 -10.13
C TRP A 78 7.02 1.04 -11.10
N PRO A 79 8.27 0.71 -10.74
CA PRO A 79 9.15 0.20 -11.78
C PRO A 79 8.54 -1.16 -12.14
N SER A 80 7.99 -1.29 -13.35
CA SER A 80 7.81 -2.63 -13.88
C SER A 80 9.21 -3.23 -13.97
N PRO A 81 9.51 -4.38 -13.36
CA PRO A 81 10.72 -5.10 -13.70
C PRO A 81 10.47 -5.74 -15.06
N ARG A 82 10.53 -4.92 -16.10
CA ARG A 82 10.80 -5.30 -17.49
C ARG A 82 11.04 -4.04 -18.29
N VAL A 83 12.32 -3.84 -18.59
CA VAL A 83 12.89 -3.01 -19.65
C VAL A 83 12.92 -1.51 -19.38
N LEU A 84 14.07 -1.03 -18.92
CA LEU A 84 14.89 -0.02 -19.60
C LEU A 84 16.33 -0.19 -19.10
N SER A 85 17.00 -1.22 -19.62
CA SER A 85 18.44 -1.10 -19.85
C SER A 85 18.59 -0.08 -20.95
N THR A 86 19.02 1.13 -20.61
CA THR A 86 19.98 1.98 -21.34
C THR A 86 19.80 3.42 -20.87
N GLY A 87 20.88 3.95 -20.28
CA GLY A 87 21.33 5.30 -20.58
C GLY A 87 20.58 6.45 -19.93
N ASP A 88 21.38 7.31 -19.30
CA ASP A 88 21.19 8.76 -19.26
C ASP A 88 20.15 9.29 -18.27
N ILE A 89 20.58 9.56 -17.03
CA ILE A 89 20.53 10.93 -16.46
C ILE A 89 21.75 11.11 -15.53
N ASN A 90 22.75 11.85 -16.02
CA ASN A 90 23.75 12.48 -15.16
C ASN A 90 23.09 13.66 -14.44
N TYR A 91 23.34 13.81 -13.14
CA TYR A 91 23.17 15.10 -12.46
C TYR A 91 24.42 15.93 -12.73
N VAL A 92 24.37 16.75 -13.80
CA VAL A 92 24.96 18.10 -13.89
C VAL A 92 24.09 18.93 -14.82
#